data_AF-A0A926C380-F1
#
_entry.id   AF-A0A926C380-F1
#
_cell.length_a   1.000
_cell.length_b   1.000
_cell.length_c   1.000
_cell.angle_alpha   90.00
_cell.angle_beta   90.00
_cell.angle_gamma   90.00
#
_symmetry.space_group_name_H-M   'P 1'
#
loop_
_entity.id
_entity.type
_entity.pdbx_description
1 polymer ?
#
loop_
_entity_poly.entity_id
_entity_poly.type
_entity_poly.pdbx_seq_one_letter_code
_entity_poly.pdbx_strand_id
1 'polypeptide(L)'
;VPLLAAYAHHREEPAYIDRAIALLEQLPAEQNRITAGWADLGLSVRTAFDSQASIELFNEFCTPKKCLSCQIGLALVRPDKHRIGVR
;
A
#
# COMPACT_ATOMS: atom_id res chain seq x y z
N VAL A 1 16.29 -2.29 1.57
CA VAL A 1 15.19 -1.75 2.41
C VAL A 1 14.88 -2.65 3.61
N PRO A 2 14.56 -3.96 3.48
CA PRO A 2 14.10 -4.78 4.62
C PRO A 2 15.10 -4.86 5.78
N LEU A 3 16.40 -4.97 5.48
CA LEU A 3 17.46 -4.98 6.50
C LEU A 3 17.48 -3.68 7.33
N LEU A 4 17.26 -2.53 6.70
CA LEU A 4 17.25 -1.24 7.40
C LEU A 4 16.02 -1.10 8.29
N ALA A 5 14.86 -1.58 7.83
CA ALA A 5 13.64 -1.61 8.64
C ALA A 5 13.78 -2.56 9.85
N ALA A 6 14.37 -3.74 9.66
CA ALA A 6 14.66 -4.67 10.75
C ALA A 6 15.66 -4.06 11.76
N TYR A 7 16.68 -3.36 11.28
CA TYR A 7 17.63 -2.64 12.12
C TYR A 7 16.95 -1.53 12.93
N ALA A 8 16.06 -0.75 12.30
CA ALA A 8 15.29 0.27 12.97
C ALA A 8 14.47 -0.30 14.14
N HIS A 9 13.81 -1.45 13.91
CA HIS A 9 13.04 -2.15 14.92
C HIS A 9 13.93 -2.70 16.04
N HIS A 10 15.06 -3.32 15.69
CA HIS A 10 16.00 -3.87 16.67
C HIS A 10 16.60 -2.81 17.59
N ARG A 11 16.78 -1.59 17.07
CA ARG A 11 17.39 -0.46 17.79
C ARG A 11 16.37 0.46 18.44
N GLU A 12 15.08 0.26 18.19
CA GLU A 12 14.00 1.18 18.59
C GLU A 12 14.28 2.62 18.12
N GLU A 13 14.81 2.77 16.90
CA GLU A 13 15.20 4.05 16.31
C GLU A 13 14.32 4.32 15.05
N PRO A 14 13.16 5.00 15.21
CA PRO A 14 12.20 5.22 14.13
C PRO A 14 12.76 5.98 12.92
N ALA A 15 13.78 6.81 13.13
CA ALA A 15 14.44 7.55 12.05
C ALA A 15 14.99 6.63 10.94
N TYR A 16 15.32 5.37 11.23
CA TYR A 16 15.72 4.40 10.21
C TYR A 16 14.54 3.81 9.44
N ILE A 17 13.33 3.77 10.01
CA ILE A 17 12.11 3.46 9.25
C ILE A 17 11.84 4.56 8.23
N ASP A 18 11.93 5.83 8.64
CA ASP A 18 11.73 6.96 7.71
C ASP A 18 12.73 6.90 6.55
N ARG A 19 13.99 6.56 6.84
CA ARG A 19 15.00 6.34 5.80
C ARG A 19 14.67 5.14 4.90
N ALA A 20 14.15 4.05 5.46
CA ALA A 20 13.74 2.89 4.67
C ALA A 20 12.58 3.23 3.73
N ILE A 21 11.61 4.03 4.19
CA ILE A 21 10.49 4.53 3.38
C ILE A 21 11.03 5.46 2.27
N ALA A 22 11.89 6.42 2.61
CA ALA A 22 12.47 7.33 1.63
C ALA A 22 13.24 6.59 0.51
N LEU A 23 13.91 5.48 0.85
CA LEU A 23 14.53 4.61 -0.16
C LEU A 23 13.49 3.95 -1.07
N LEU A 24 12.35 3.49 -0.54
CA LEU A 24 11.28 2.90 -1.34
C LEU A 24 10.62 3.91 -2.29
N GLU A 25 10.47 5.16 -1.87
CA GLU A 25 9.91 6.24 -2.69
C GLU A 25 10.81 6.60 -3.89
N GLN A 26 12.11 6.33 -3.80
CA GLN A 26 13.09 6.62 -4.86
C GLN A 26 13.28 5.47 -5.86
N LEU A 27 12.86 4.26 -5.49
CA LEU A 27 13.01 3.08 -6.33
C LEU A 27 11.82 2.93 -7.29
N PRO A 28 12.02 2.39 -8.49
CA PRO A 28 10.92 2.10 -9.41
C PRO A 28 9.96 1.07 -8.82
N ALA A 29 8.69 1.15 -9.20
CA ALA A 29 7.67 0.16 -8.81
C ALA A 29 8.04 -1.26 -9.24
N GLU A 30 7.70 -2.23 -8.40
CA GLU A 30 7.68 -3.64 -8.77
C GLU A 30 6.61 -3.90 -9.84
N GLN A 31 6.98 -4.63 -10.88
CA GLN A 31 6.08 -5.02 -11.96
C GLN A 31 5.67 -6.48 -11.79
N ASN A 32 4.41 -6.71 -11.43
CA ASN A 32 3.84 -8.04 -11.30
C ASN A 32 2.35 -8.02 -11.64
N ARG A 33 1.69 -9.19 -11.58
CA ARG A 33 0.26 -9.31 -11.92
C ARG A 33 -0.65 -8.49 -11.00
N ILE A 34 -0.27 -8.29 -9.74
CA ILE A 34 -1.05 -7.52 -8.77
C ILE A 34 -0.95 -6.03 -9.11
N THR A 35 0.26 -5.50 -9.31
CA THR A 35 0.46 -4.09 -9.64
C THR A 35 -0.10 -3.73 -11.03
N ALA A 36 -0.05 -4.65 -11.99
CA ALA A 36 -0.75 -4.52 -13.27
C ALA A 36 -2.27 -4.41 -13.08
N GLY A 37 -2.87 -5.27 -12.27
CA GLY A 37 -4.32 -5.22 -11.99
C GLY A 37 -4.75 -3.92 -11.30
N TRP A 38 -3.92 -3.38 -10.42
CA TRP A 38 -4.17 -2.07 -9.82
C TRP A 38 -4.06 -0.92 -10.83
N ALA A 39 -3.09 -0.97 -11.74
CA ALA A 39 -2.94 0.01 -12.81
C ALA A 39 -4.15 0.00 -13.76
N ASP A 40 -4.70 -1.18 -14.08
CA ASP A 40 -5.91 -1.33 -14.90
C ASP A 40 -7.16 -0.70 -14.22
N LEU A 41 -7.18 -0.65 -12.89
CA LEU A 41 -8.22 0.01 -12.10
C LEU A 41 -7.96 1.52 -11.89
N GLY A 42 -6.89 2.06 -12.46
CA GLY A 42 -6.54 3.48 -12.39
C GLY A 42 -5.72 3.87 -11.15
N LEU A 43 -5.23 2.92 -10.36
CA LEU A 43 -4.31 3.23 -9.27
C LEU A 43 -2.90 3.49 -9.82
N SER A 44 -2.35 4.67 -9.53
CA SER A 44 -1.00 5.05 -9.96
C SER A 44 0.04 4.39 -9.05
N VAL A 45 0.70 3.34 -9.55
CA VAL A 45 1.78 2.63 -8.86
C VAL A 45 3.11 3.00 -9.53
N ARG A 46 3.86 3.93 -8.93
CA ARG A 46 5.05 4.55 -9.56
C ARG A 46 6.35 4.16 -8.89
N THR A 47 6.32 3.98 -7.59
CA THR A 47 7.49 3.73 -6.75
C THR A 47 7.45 2.34 -6.13
N ALA A 48 8.59 1.88 -5.62
CA ALA A 48 8.63 0.66 -4.83
C ALA A 48 7.70 0.78 -3.61
N PHE A 49 7.60 1.95 -2.99
CA PHE A 49 6.67 2.22 -1.90
C PHE A 49 5.22 1.91 -2.29
N ASP A 50 4.75 2.45 -3.42
CA ASP A 50 3.40 2.21 -3.92
C ASP A 50 3.17 0.72 -4.21
N SER A 51 4.11 0.08 -4.90
CA SER A 51 3.98 -1.33 -5.27
C SER A 51 3.92 -2.23 -4.05
N GLN A 52 4.81 -2.05 -3.07
CA GLN A 52 4.83 -2.86 -1.84
C GLN A 52 3.54 -2.65 -1.02
N ALA A 53 3.05 -1.42 -0.90
CA ALA A 53 1.78 -1.13 -0.22
C ALA A 53 0.59 -1.82 -0.90
N SER A 54 0.52 -1.75 -2.24
CA SER A 54 -0.57 -2.34 -3.02
C SER A 54 -0.54 -3.87 -3.05
N ILE A 55 0.65 -4.48 -3.02
CA ILE A 55 0.85 -5.93 -2.93
C ILE A 55 0.39 -6.44 -1.57
N GLU A 56 0.83 -5.79 -0.49
CA GLU A 56 0.45 -6.18 0.87
C GLU A 56 -1.07 -6.05 1.08
N LEU A 57 -1.66 -4.94 0.64
CA LEU A 57 -3.11 -4.75 0.67
C LEU A 57 -3.85 -5.90 -0.06
N PHE A 58 -3.36 -6.26 -1.25
CA PHE A 58 -3.97 -7.32 -2.04
C PHE A 58 -3.85 -8.69 -1.37
N ASN A 59 -2.68 -9.01 -0.83
CA ASN A 59 -2.41 -10.31 -0.21
C ASN A 59 -3.15 -10.48 1.12
N GLU A 60 -3.11 -9.47 1.99
CA GLU A 60 -3.64 -9.57 3.35
C GLU A 60 -5.15 -9.29 3.45
N PHE A 61 -5.71 -8.53 2.50
CA PHE A 61 -7.12 -8.16 2.53
C PHE A 61 -7.91 -8.66 1.32
N CYS A 62 -7.50 -8.32 0.09
CA CYS A 62 -8.30 -8.64 -1.10
C CYS A 62 -8.39 -10.15 -1.34
N THR A 63 -7.26 -10.85 -1.30
CA THR A 63 -7.16 -12.30 -1.54
C THR A 63 -8.00 -13.10 -0.53
N PRO A 64 -7.89 -12.89 0.80
CA PRO A 64 -8.74 -13.56 1.78
C PRO A 64 -10.16 -12.96 1.90
N LYS A 65 -10.52 -11.96 1.08
CA LYS A 65 -11.83 -11.29 1.08
C LYS A 65 -12.19 -10.61 2.40
N LYS A 66 -11.19 -10.06 3.10
CA LYS A 66 -11.37 -9.32 4.37
C LYS A 66 -11.78 -7.85 4.14
N CYS A 67 -12.66 -7.59 3.17
CA CYS A 67 -13.03 -6.21 2.80
C CYS A 67 -13.67 -5.43 3.96
N LEU A 68 -14.39 -6.10 4.87
CA LEU A 68 -14.98 -5.48 6.06
C LEU A 68 -13.95 -5.12 7.15
N SER A 69 -12.71 -5.59 7.04
CA SER A 69 -11.59 -5.24 7.92
C SER A 69 -10.58 -4.29 7.25
N CYS A 70 -10.83 -3.93 6.00
CA CYS A 70 -10.00 -3.02 5.21
C CYS A 70 -10.72 -1.67 5.11
N GLN A 71 -10.06 -0.55 5.41
CA GLN A 71 -10.70 0.77 5.31
C GLN A 71 -11.15 1.11 3.88
N ILE A 72 -10.35 0.74 2.88
CA ILE A 72 -10.71 0.89 1.45
C ILE A 72 -11.90 -0.02 1.13
N GLY A 73 -11.84 -1.29 1.54
CA GLY A 73 -12.93 -2.25 1.31
C GLY A 73 -14.24 -1.84 1.97
N LEU A 74 -14.20 -1.33 3.20
CA LEU A 74 -15.35 -0.81 3.93
C LEU A 74 -15.99 0.38 3.20
N ALA A 75 -15.18 1.32 2.71
CA ALA A 75 -15.66 2.46 1.93
C ALA A 75 -16.34 2.04 0.62
N LEU A 76 -15.89 0.94 0.00
CA LEU A 76 -16.50 0.38 -1.22
C LEU A 76 -17.79 -0.40 -0.94
N VAL A 77 -17.84 -1.17 0.15
CA VAL A 77 -18.99 -2.04 0.50
C VAL A 77 -20.13 -1.25 1.14
N ARG A 78 -19.83 -0.17 1.87
CA ARG A 78 -20.81 0.74 2.44
C ARG A 78 -20.75 2.09 1.72
N PRO A 79 -21.29 2.20 0.50
CA PRO A 79 -21.47 3.50 -0.11
C PRO A 79 -22.61 4.21 0.63
N ASP A 80 -22.30 4.90 1.72
CA ASP A 80 -23.25 5.80 2.35
C ASP A 80 -23.66 6.86 1.32
N LYS A 81 -24.98 6.97 1.08
CA LYS A 81 -25.61 7.81 0.04
C LYS A 81 -25.52 9.31 0.30
N HIS A 82 -24.45 9.83 0.89
CA HIS A 82 -24.31 11.26 1.14
C HIS A 82 -22.88 11.76 0.88
N ARG A 83 -22.73 12.39 -0.31
CA ARG A 83 -21.71 13.39 -0.66
C ARG A 83 -20.27 12.91 -0.76
N ILE A 84 -19.95 12.24 -1.87
CA ILE A 84 -18.64 12.48 -2.52
C ILE A 84 -18.84 13.62 -3.52
N GLY A 85 -19.03 14.82 -2.97
CA GLY A 85 -18.83 16.04 -3.74
C GLY A 85 -17.33 16.21 -3.89
N VAL A 86 -16.79 15.69 -5.01
CA VAL A 86 -15.48 16.10 -5.49
C VAL A 86 -15.60 17.59 -5.80
N ARG A 87 -14.98 18.42 -4.96
CA ARG A 87 -14.41 19.70 -5.38
C ARG A 87 -12.96 19.45 -5.74
#